data_AF-A0A8K0CE25-F1
#
_entry.id   AF-A0A8K0CE25-F1
#
_cell.length_a   1.000
_cell.length_b   1.000
_cell.length_c   1.000
_cell.angle_alpha   90.00
_cell.angle_beta   90.00
_cell.angle_gamma   90.00
#
_symmetry.space_group_name_H-M   'P 1'
#
loop_
_entity.id
_entity.type
_entity.pdbx_description
1 polymer ?
#
loop_
_entity_poly.entity_id
_entity_poly.type
_entity_poly.pdbx_seq_one_letter_code
_entity_poly.pdbx_strand_id
1 'polypeptide(L)'
;MLRHELMICTTPADVINITELRQFISVFHLVQFKIIMDAKRNIIKAFIENGYDQATICREVRKLNINKMLVYRTYIRYVETGNVKIKKKTGRPRTVKTPKLIKKVRESLQRNCARSCRKLAKTYRVSRQVMQRILKDDLRMTAYKKIKIHEITDAQRKKQYERTREL
;
A
#
# COMPACT_ATOMS: atom_id res chain seq x y z
N MET A 1 42.98 -25.29 42.40
CA MET A 1 42.21 -26.06 41.40
C MET A 1 40.92 -26.51 42.09
N LEU A 2 39.69 -26.08 41.80
CA LEU A 2 39.05 -25.39 40.70
C LEU A 2 37.91 -24.52 41.31
N ARG A 3 37.92 -23.19 41.10
CA ARG A 3 36.70 -22.38 41.23
C ARG A 3 36.06 -22.38 39.85
N HIS A 4 35.02 -23.19 39.67
CA HIS A 4 34.21 -23.17 38.47
C HIS A 4 33.23 -21.99 38.60
N GLU A 5 33.70 -20.78 38.28
CA GLU A 5 32.81 -19.64 38.08
C GLU A 5 31.97 -19.91 36.83
N LEU A 6 30.69 -20.23 37.05
CA LEU A 6 29.70 -20.24 35.98
C LEU A 6 29.46 -18.79 35.53
N MET A 7 30.25 -18.38 34.55
CA MET A 7 30.05 -17.18 33.76
C MET A 7 28.80 -17.40 32.89
N ILE A 8 27.61 -17.12 33.44
CA ILE A 8 26.39 -17.06 32.65
C ILE A 8 26.45 -15.76 31.85
N CYS A 9 27.11 -15.79 30.69
CA CYS A 9 27.00 -14.76 29.67
C CYS A 9 25.58 -14.83 29.09
N THR A 10 24.60 -14.15 29.68
CA THR A 10 23.32 -13.93 29.00
C THR A 10 23.59 -13.00 27.81
N THR A 11 23.54 -13.58 26.60
CA THR A 11 23.64 -12.85 25.34
C THR A 11 22.58 -11.73 25.30
N PRO A 12 22.90 -10.50 24.85
CA PRO A 12 21.96 -9.37 24.81
C PRO A 12 20.94 -9.48 23.66
N ALA A 13 20.42 -10.68 23.40
CA ALA A 13 19.64 -11.00 22.21
C ALA A 13 18.12 -11.09 22.44
N ASP A 14 17.63 -11.10 23.68
CA ASP A 14 16.20 -11.36 23.94
C ASP A 14 15.53 -10.35 24.89
N VAL A 15 15.98 -9.09 24.90
CA VAL A 15 15.11 -8.02 25.43
C VAL A 15 14.11 -7.69 24.33
N ILE A 16 13.04 -8.49 24.25
CA ILE A 16 11.93 -8.19 23.36
C ILE A 16 11.41 -6.81 23.76
N ASN A 17 11.70 -5.82 22.92
CA ASN A 17 11.40 -4.44 23.21
C ASN A 17 9.88 -4.30 23.37
N ILE A 18 9.43 -3.88 24.56
CA ILE A 18 8.00 -3.75 24.90
C ILE A 18 7.26 -2.89 23.85
N THR A 19 7.98 -1.97 23.20
CA THR A 19 7.44 -1.16 22.10
C THR A 19 7.15 -1.97 20.82
N GLU A 20 7.98 -2.95 20.48
CA GLU A 20 7.75 -3.85 19.34
C GLU A 20 6.63 -4.84 19.65
N LEU A 21 6.59 -5.44 20.83
CA LEU A 21 5.46 -6.28 21.25
C LEU A 21 4.15 -5.50 21.21
N ARG A 22 4.14 -4.24 21.65
CA ARG A 22 2.96 -3.37 21.57
C ARG A 22 2.55 -3.08 20.12
N GLN A 23 3.51 -2.89 19.20
CA GLN A 23 3.21 -2.74 17.78
C GLN A 23 2.62 -4.03 17.20
N PHE A 24 3.21 -5.20 17.45
CA PHE A 24 2.69 -6.50 17.00
C PHE A 24 1.30 -6.80 17.56
N ILE A 25 1.11 -6.61 18.88
CA ILE A 25 -0.19 -6.77 19.55
C ILE A 25 -1.23 -5.82 18.96
N SER A 26 -0.86 -4.58 18.62
CA SER A 26 -1.80 -3.61 18.03
C SER A 26 -2.26 -4.02 16.63
N VAL A 27 -1.33 -4.49 15.78
CA VAL A 27 -1.65 -4.92 14.42
C VAL A 27 -2.48 -6.21 14.46
N PHE A 28 -2.11 -7.16 15.31
CA PHE A 28 -2.83 -8.42 15.49
C PHE A 28 -4.27 -8.19 15.97
N HIS A 29 -4.48 -7.37 17.00
CA HIS A 29 -5.83 -7.05 17.47
C HIS A 29 -6.68 -6.36 16.39
N LEU A 30 -6.10 -5.46 15.60
CA LEU A 30 -6.83 -4.81 14.50
C LEU A 30 -7.24 -5.80 13.40
N VAL A 31 -6.38 -6.77 13.10
CA VAL A 31 -6.67 -7.84 12.14
C VAL A 31 -7.76 -8.78 12.69
N GLN A 32 -7.61 -9.27 13.92
CA GLN A 32 -8.59 -10.12 14.58
C GLN A 32 -9.96 -9.44 14.70
N PHE A 33 -9.97 -8.19 15.16
CA PHE A 33 -11.20 -7.40 15.26
C PHE A 33 -11.89 -7.22 13.91
N LYS A 34 -11.12 -7.00 12.84
CA LYS A 34 -11.66 -6.88 11.49
C LYS A 34 -12.29 -8.20 11.01
N ILE A 35 -11.60 -9.33 11.20
CA ILE A 35 -12.10 -10.67 10.84
C ILE A 35 -13.42 -10.95 11.56
N ILE A 36 -13.46 -10.74 12.89
CA ILE A 36 -14.66 -10.94 13.71
C ILE A 36 -15.81 -10.04 13.23
N MET A 37 -15.53 -8.77 12.94
CA MET A 37 -16.56 -7.82 12.48
C MET A 37 -17.09 -8.13 11.08
N ASP A 38 -16.24 -8.63 10.17
CA ASP A 38 -16.66 -9.10 8.86
C ASP A 38 -17.51 -10.38 8.97
N ALA A 39 -17.17 -11.29 9.88
CA ALA A 39 -17.98 -12.49 10.15
C ALA A 39 -19.38 -12.14 10.67
N LYS A 40 -19.49 -11.24 11.66
CA LYS A 40 -20.80 -10.78 12.19
C LYS A 40 -21.68 -10.17 11.09
N ARG A 41 -21.06 -9.41 10.20
CA ARG A 41 -21.70 -8.79 9.03
C ARG A 41 -22.19 -9.83 8.03
N ASN A 42 -21.42 -10.88 7.76
CA ASN A 42 -21.82 -11.96 6.85
C ASN A 42 -22.98 -12.80 7.41
N ILE A 43 -23.05 -13.00 8.74
CA ILE A 43 -24.20 -13.65 9.37
C ILE A 43 -25.48 -12.86 9.11
N ILE A 44 -25.45 -11.54 9.34
CA ILE A 44 -26.60 -10.66 9.06
C ILE A 44 -26.97 -10.73 7.57
N LYS A 45 -25.97 -10.74 6.68
CA LYS A 45 -26.17 -10.87 5.25
C LYS A 45 -26.96 -12.13 4.90
N ALA A 46 -26.60 -13.27 5.47
CA ALA A 46 -27.28 -14.54 5.24
C ALA A 46 -28.75 -14.49 5.67
N PHE A 47 -29.07 -13.86 6.81
CA PHE A 47 -30.47 -13.66 7.22
C PHE A 47 -31.25 -12.77 6.25
N ILE A 48 -30.63 -11.72 5.69
CA ILE A 48 -31.30 -10.86 4.71
C ILE A 48 -31.56 -11.65 3.41
N GLU A 49 -30.60 -12.45 2.95
CA GLU A 49 -30.75 -13.30 1.76
C GLU A 49 -31.84 -14.37 1.95
N ASN A 50 -32.05 -14.84 3.18
CA ASN A 50 -33.16 -15.72 3.54
C ASN A 50 -34.52 -15.00 3.71
N GLY A 51 -34.58 -13.68 3.44
CA GLY A 51 -35.84 -12.92 3.46
C GLY A 51 -36.35 -12.48 4.83
N TYR A 52 -35.52 -12.53 5.88
CA TYR A 52 -35.93 -12.10 7.22
C TYR A 52 -36.01 -10.56 7.33
N ASP A 53 -37.06 -10.08 7.99
CA ASP A 53 -37.19 -8.67 8.35
C ASP A 53 -36.23 -8.26 9.49
N GLN A 54 -35.83 -6.98 9.51
CA GLN A 54 -34.86 -6.41 10.44
C GLN A 54 -35.19 -6.70 11.92
N ALA A 55 -36.47 -6.66 12.30
CA ALA A 55 -36.89 -6.92 13.67
C ALA A 55 -36.65 -8.38 14.07
N THR A 56 -36.87 -9.31 13.14
CA THR A 56 -36.63 -10.74 13.33
C THR A 56 -35.14 -11.03 13.42
N ILE A 57 -34.32 -10.41 12.57
CA ILE A 57 -32.85 -10.52 12.65
C ILE A 57 -32.35 -10.05 14.02
N CYS A 58 -32.85 -8.93 14.55
CA CYS A 58 -32.46 -8.44 15.87
C CYS A 58 -32.81 -9.38 17.04
N ARG A 59 -33.81 -10.25 16.87
CA ARG A 59 -34.19 -11.27 17.86
C ARG A 59 -33.25 -12.48 17.78
N GLU A 60 -33.05 -13.02 16.59
CA GLU A 60 -32.22 -14.21 16.36
C GLU A 60 -30.75 -13.97 16.73
N VAL A 61 -30.20 -12.86 16.26
CA VAL A 61 -28.77 -12.57 16.39
C VAL A 61 -28.42 -12.09 17.82
N ARG A 62 -29.40 -11.90 18.70
CA ARG A 62 -29.18 -11.52 20.11
C ARG A 62 -28.34 -12.57 20.84
N LYS A 63 -28.55 -13.85 20.54
CA LYS A 63 -27.79 -14.98 21.12
C LYS A 63 -26.31 -14.97 20.73
N LEU A 64 -25.98 -14.35 19.58
CA LEU A 64 -24.63 -14.27 19.02
C LEU A 64 -23.85 -13.03 19.49
N ASN A 65 -24.37 -12.29 20.48
CA ASN A 65 -23.78 -11.06 21.01
C ASN A 65 -23.43 -10.04 19.89
N ILE A 66 -24.37 -9.85 18.96
CA ILE A 66 -24.28 -8.83 17.92
C ILE A 66 -25.12 -7.62 18.33
N ASN A 67 -24.51 -6.45 18.26
CA ASN A 67 -25.17 -5.20 18.61
C ASN A 67 -26.30 -4.88 17.62
N LYS A 68 -27.49 -4.52 18.13
CA LYS A 68 -28.65 -4.09 17.34
C LYS A 68 -28.30 -2.98 16.32
N MET A 69 -27.41 -2.06 16.69
CA MET A 69 -26.96 -0.98 15.81
C MET A 69 -26.13 -1.50 14.62
N LEU A 70 -25.40 -2.61 14.78
CA LEU A 70 -24.70 -3.25 13.67
C LEU A 70 -25.69 -3.86 12.67
N VAL A 71 -26.76 -4.50 13.17
CA VAL A 71 -27.84 -5.04 12.34
C VAL A 71 -28.47 -3.93 11.52
N TYR A 72 -28.93 -2.86 12.18
CA TYR A 72 -29.54 -1.70 11.51
C TYR A 72 -28.64 -1.09 10.42
N ARG A 73 -27.39 -0.75 10.75
CA ARG A 73 -26.43 -0.17 9.79
C ARG A 73 -26.09 -1.09 8.63
N THR A 74 -26.10 -2.41 8.87
CA THR A 74 -25.80 -3.41 7.85
C THR A 74 -26.99 -3.62 6.93
N TYR A 75 -28.20 -3.71 7.50
CA TYR A 75 -29.45 -3.85 6.77
C TYR A 75 -29.67 -2.68 5.80
N ILE A 76 -29.62 -1.43 6.30
CA ILE A 76 -29.76 -0.23 5.45
C ILE A 76 -28.73 -0.23 4.32
N ARG A 77 -27.46 -0.51 4.65
CA ARG A 77 -26.41 -0.54 3.63
C ARG A 77 -26.66 -1.60 2.56
N TYR A 78 -27.16 -2.76 2.96
CA TYR A 78 -27.48 -3.84 2.03
C TYR A 78 -28.66 -3.46 1.12
N VAL A 79 -29.70 -2.84 1.67
CA VAL A 79 -30.83 -2.33 0.88
C VAL A 79 -30.38 -1.26 -0.13
N GLU A 80 -29.49 -0.34 0.27
CA GLU A 80 -29.01 0.74 -0.60
C GLU A 80 -27.99 0.29 -1.66
N THR A 81 -27.06 -0.60 -1.31
CA THR A 81 -25.87 -0.91 -2.14
C THR A 81 -25.81 -2.38 -2.58
N GLY A 82 -26.65 -3.27 -2.03
CA GLY A 82 -26.58 -4.72 -2.23
C GLY A 82 -25.37 -5.38 -1.56
N ASN A 83 -24.63 -4.65 -0.72
CA ASN A 83 -23.38 -5.13 -0.14
C ASN A 83 -23.23 -4.70 1.32
N VAL A 84 -22.70 -5.61 2.13
CA VAL A 84 -22.46 -5.39 3.55
C VAL A 84 -21.09 -4.75 3.84
N LYS A 85 -20.15 -4.79 2.89
CA LYS A 85 -18.80 -4.22 3.06
C LYS A 85 -18.85 -2.71 3.29
N ILE A 86 -18.03 -2.22 4.22
CA ILE A 86 -17.91 -0.78 4.49
C ILE A 86 -17.23 -0.11 3.29
N LYS A 87 -17.83 0.96 2.76
CA LYS A 87 -17.23 1.79 1.72
C LYS A 87 -15.91 2.37 2.24
N LYS A 88 -14.84 2.26 1.45
CA LYS A 88 -13.55 2.88 1.79
C LYS A 88 -13.75 4.39 1.87
N LYS A 89 -13.34 4.99 2.99
CA LYS A 89 -13.36 6.46 3.13
C LYS A 89 -12.39 7.06 2.10
N THR A 90 -12.83 8.09 1.39
CA THR A 90 -12.06 8.75 0.32
C THR A 90 -10.86 9.56 0.82
N GLY A 91 -10.74 9.75 2.14
CA GLY A 91 -9.63 10.46 2.77
C GLY A 91 -9.57 11.93 2.33
N ARG A 92 -8.46 12.60 2.63
CA ARG A 92 -8.24 14.00 2.21
C ARG A 92 -7.96 14.05 0.70
N PRO A 93 -8.65 14.91 -0.07
CA PRO A 93 -8.40 15.04 -1.50
C PRO A 93 -6.97 15.52 -1.79
N ARG A 94 -6.38 15.03 -2.88
CA ARG A 94 -5.03 15.42 -3.31
C ARG A 94 -5.09 16.74 -4.08
N THR A 95 -4.66 17.84 -3.46
CA THR A 95 -4.70 19.18 -4.09
C THR A 95 -3.60 19.38 -5.14
N VAL A 96 -2.35 18.98 -4.85
CA VAL A 96 -1.20 19.29 -5.71
C VAL A 96 -0.89 18.17 -6.71
N LYS A 97 -1.03 16.90 -6.29
CA LYS A 97 -0.73 15.71 -7.12
C LYS A 97 -1.91 15.35 -8.03
N THR A 98 -2.24 16.21 -8.99
CA THR A 98 -3.34 15.97 -9.93
C THR A 98 -2.95 14.96 -11.03
N PRO A 99 -3.89 14.16 -11.55
CA PRO A 99 -3.61 13.22 -12.65
C PRO A 99 -3.10 13.93 -13.92
N LYS A 100 -3.59 15.15 -14.17
CA LYS A 100 -3.11 16.01 -15.26
C LYS A 100 -1.63 16.37 -15.11
N LEU A 101 -1.17 16.70 -13.90
CA LEU A 101 0.23 16.96 -13.63
C LEU A 101 1.09 15.71 -13.84
N ILE A 102 0.65 14.56 -13.34
CA ILE A 102 1.36 13.28 -13.50
C ILE A 102 1.55 12.95 -14.99
N LYS A 103 0.50 13.12 -15.81
CA LYS A 103 0.57 12.91 -17.26
C LYS A 103 1.60 13.84 -17.92
N LYS A 104 1.57 15.13 -17.61
CA LYS A 104 2.54 16.11 -18.15
C LYS A 104 3.98 15.79 -17.76
N VAL A 105 4.22 15.38 -16.51
CA VAL A 105 5.56 14.99 -16.03
C VAL A 105 6.06 13.76 -16.77
N ARG A 106 5.18 12.76 -16.97
CA ARG A 106 5.50 11.54 -17.74
C ARG A 106 5.92 11.88 -19.17
N GLU A 107 5.14 12.69 -19.87
CA GLU A 107 5.45 13.11 -21.24
C GLU A 107 6.78 13.88 -21.33
N SER A 108 7.08 14.75 -20.35
CA SER A 108 8.37 15.46 -20.30
C SER A 108 9.56 14.52 -20.11
N LEU A 109 9.40 13.47 -19.31
CA LEU A 109 10.45 12.46 -19.10
C LEU A 109 10.62 11.54 -20.30
N GLN A 110 9.55 11.23 -21.04
CA GLN A 110 9.63 10.50 -22.30
C GLN A 110 10.43 11.28 -23.35
N ARG A 111 10.22 12.61 -23.44
CA ARG A 111 11.01 13.47 -24.34
C ARG A 111 12.47 13.58 -23.90
N ASN A 112 12.72 13.69 -22.60
CA ASN A 112 14.09 13.77 -22.07
C ASN A 112 14.14 13.19 -20.65
N CYS A 113 14.62 11.96 -20.53
CA CYS A 113 14.68 11.22 -19.28
C CYS A 113 15.79 11.69 -18.33
N ALA A 114 16.74 12.51 -18.82
CA ALA A 114 17.87 13.00 -18.03
C ALA A 114 17.54 14.24 -17.18
N ARG A 115 16.29 14.74 -17.22
CA ARG A 115 15.90 15.93 -16.44
C ARG A 115 15.92 15.65 -14.94
N SER A 116 16.53 16.56 -14.19
CA SER A 116 16.56 16.47 -12.73
C SER A 116 15.19 16.81 -12.11
N CYS A 117 14.89 16.18 -10.98
CA CYS A 117 13.69 16.45 -10.19
C CYS A 117 13.53 17.94 -9.83
N ARG A 118 14.64 18.63 -9.50
CA ARG A 118 14.64 20.08 -9.20
C ARG A 118 14.22 20.92 -10.41
N LYS A 119 14.71 20.59 -11.61
CA LYS A 119 14.32 21.29 -12.84
C LYS A 119 12.85 21.09 -13.16
N LEU A 120 12.35 19.84 -13.05
CA LEU A 120 10.92 19.55 -13.22
C LEU A 120 10.05 20.32 -12.23
N ALA A 121 10.43 20.33 -10.95
CA ALA A 121 9.72 21.07 -9.91
C ALA A 121 9.61 22.57 -10.24
N LYS A 122 10.71 23.19 -10.70
CA LYS A 122 10.71 24.60 -11.12
C LYS A 122 9.81 24.84 -12.33
N THR A 123 9.87 23.96 -13.35
CA THR A 123 9.03 24.06 -14.55
C THR A 123 7.55 23.97 -14.24
N TYR A 124 7.15 23.07 -13.34
CA TYR A 124 5.74 22.87 -12.98
C TYR A 124 5.28 23.68 -11.75
N ARG A 125 6.15 24.54 -11.20
CA ARG A 125 5.88 25.38 -10.02
C ARG A 125 5.35 24.58 -8.82
N VAL A 126 5.95 23.41 -8.57
CA VAL A 126 5.62 22.55 -7.42
C VAL A 126 6.84 22.37 -6.52
N SER A 127 6.63 22.00 -5.27
CA SER A 127 7.74 21.68 -4.38
C SER A 127 8.50 20.44 -4.85
N ARG A 128 9.80 20.41 -4.54
CA ARG A 128 10.69 19.27 -4.85
C ARG A 128 10.15 17.96 -4.28
N GLN A 129 9.59 18.00 -3.07
CA GLN A 129 9.05 16.83 -2.36
C GLN A 129 7.84 16.25 -3.10
N VAL A 130 6.94 17.11 -3.58
CA VAL A 130 5.79 16.66 -4.38
C VAL A 130 6.26 16.02 -5.68
N MET A 131 7.19 16.67 -6.39
CA MET A 131 7.76 16.12 -7.62
C MET A 131 8.44 14.76 -7.37
N GLN A 132 9.22 14.64 -6.29
CA GLN A 132 9.86 13.39 -5.91
C GLN A 132 8.86 12.27 -5.61
N ARG A 133 7.76 12.57 -4.90
CA ARG A 133 6.66 11.62 -4.67
C ARG A 133 5.94 11.23 -5.96
N ILE A 134 5.79 12.16 -6.91
CA ILE A 134 5.23 11.83 -8.23
C ILE A 134 6.14 10.85 -8.97
N LEU A 135 7.45 11.12 -8.99
CA LEU A 135 8.42 10.24 -9.66
C LEU A 135 8.47 8.85 -9.01
N LYS A 136 8.58 8.78 -7.68
CA LYS A 136 8.77 7.53 -6.93
C LYS A 136 7.47 6.73 -6.76
N ASP A 137 6.39 7.38 -6.32
CA ASP A 137 5.17 6.67 -5.91
C ASP A 137 4.22 6.44 -7.09
N ASP A 138 4.01 7.47 -7.93
CA ASP A 138 3.01 7.40 -9.00
C ASP A 138 3.60 6.90 -10.33
N LEU A 139 4.80 7.35 -10.70
CA LEU A 139 5.49 6.94 -11.93
C LEU A 139 6.44 5.75 -11.73
N ARG A 140 6.77 5.42 -10.48
CA ARG A 140 7.70 4.32 -10.12
C ARG A 140 9.05 4.41 -10.84
N MET A 141 9.53 5.62 -11.09
CA MET A 141 10.81 5.88 -11.75
C MET A 141 11.90 6.12 -10.71
N THR A 142 13.04 5.47 -10.91
CA THR A 142 14.27 5.68 -10.16
C THR A 142 15.35 6.20 -11.08
N ALA A 143 16.30 6.97 -10.54
CA ALA A 143 17.45 7.40 -11.30
C ALA A 143 18.37 6.20 -11.53
N TYR A 144 18.61 5.83 -12.78
CA TYR A 144 19.61 4.83 -13.12
C TYR A 144 21.01 5.45 -13.11
N LYS A 145 21.99 4.72 -12.55
CA LYS A 145 23.39 5.15 -12.54
C LYS A 145 23.96 5.02 -13.96
N LYS A 146 24.28 6.14 -14.59
CA LYS A 146 24.98 6.13 -15.88
C LYS A 146 26.46 5.80 -15.66
N ILE A 147 26.97 4.82 -16.40
CA ILE A 147 28.39 4.46 -16.43
C ILE A 147 28.98 5.07 -17.72
N LYS A 148 30.18 5.66 -17.62
CA LYS A 148 30.91 6.09 -18.80
C LYS A 148 31.59 4.87 -19.41
N ILE A 149 31.35 4.65 -20.70
CA ILE A 149 31.95 3.57 -21.49
C ILE A 149 32.70 4.25 -22.65
N HIS A 150 33.62 3.53 -23.29
CA HIS A 150 34.26 4.00 -24.52
C HIS A 150 33.21 4.38 -25.58
N GLU A 151 33.43 5.49 -26.26
CA GLU A 151 32.59 5.88 -27.39
C GLU A 151 32.91 4.96 -28.58
N ILE A 152 31.88 4.32 -29.13
CA ILE A 152 32.02 3.44 -30.29
C ILE A 152 32.12 4.31 -31.54
N THR A 153 33.23 4.19 -32.27
CA THR A 153 33.40 4.89 -33.55
C THR A 153 32.53 4.26 -34.63
N ASP A 154 32.20 5.02 -35.67
CA ASP A 154 31.32 4.52 -36.74
C ASP A 154 31.92 3.31 -37.48
N ALA A 155 33.26 3.26 -37.61
CA ALA A 155 33.97 2.11 -38.16
C ALA A 155 33.79 0.84 -37.28
N GLN A 156 33.85 0.99 -35.96
CA GLN A 156 33.59 -0.11 -35.03
C GLN A 156 32.13 -0.58 -35.09
N ARG A 157 31.18 0.36 -35.24
CA ARG A 157 29.75 0.04 -35.39
C ARG A 157 29.48 -0.76 -36.67
N LYS A 158 30.11 -0.38 -37.79
CA LYS A 158 30.01 -1.11 -39.07
C LYS A 158 30.52 -2.54 -38.95
N LYS A 159 31.71 -2.72 -38.35
CA LYS A 159 32.30 -4.04 -38.11
C LYS A 159 31.45 -4.93 -37.21
N GLN A 160 30.81 -4.34 -36.19
CA GLN A 160 29.87 -5.07 -35.33
C GLN A 160 28.64 -5.54 -36.11
N TYR A 161 28.05 -4.67 -36.94
CA TYR A 161 26.88 -5.02 -37.76
C TYR A 161 27.18 -6.14 -38.75
N GLU A 162 28.31 -6.07 -39.45
CA GLU A 162 28.76 -7.11 -40.38
C GLU A 162 28.88 -8.47 -39.68
N ARG A 163 29.55 -8.52 -38.52
CA ARG A 163 29.67 -9.74 -37.70
C ARG A 163 28.33 -10.31 -37.23
N THR A 164 27.38 -9.45 -36.83
CA THR A 164 26.06 -9.91 -36.39
C THR A 164 25.22 -10.43 -37.55
N ARG A 165 25.45 -9.96 -38.78
CA ARG A 165 24.72 -10.39 -39.98
C ARG A 165 25.25 -11.69 -40.56
N GLU A 166 26.50 -12.03 -40.29
CA GLU A 166 27.18 -13.26 -40.73
C GLU A 166 26.90 -14.48 -39.82
N LEU A 167 26.34 -14.26 -38.63
CA LEU A 167 25.88 -15.29 -37.68
C LEU A 167 24.42 -15.68 -37.95
#